data_AF-A0A0C3KVK9-F1
#
_entry.id   AF-A0A0C3KVK9-F1
#
_cell.length_a   1.000
_cell.length_b   1.000
_cell.length_c   1.000
_cell.angle_alpha   90.00
_cell.angle_beta   90.00
_cell.angle_gamma   90.00
#
_symmetry.space_group_name_H-M   'P 1'
#
loop_
_entity.id
_entity.type
_entity.pdbx_description
1 polymer ?
#
loop_
_entity_poly.entity_id
_entity_poly.type
_entity_poly.pdbx_seq_one_letter_code
_entity_poly.pdbx_strand_id
1 'polypeptide(L)'
;MIAYQTRFEHASPIGLPKTHSISRELPSSVKLYHKVQQALDALELQKLNLLRDRAKLREIHNRWITPHPISQLPPELLSYIFLFVDTRPDFKKASAELLFATPPFFKRGRLQAPVVLSHVSTGWRSIALGTASMWNWIDVRGGEASLSRVGTWLARSGGLPLHLHVLLEDSHHPSDVANTLLPYAQRIQDMQLLIRSATGIDFLPLLANASDPSATYQ
;
A
#
# COMPACT_ATOMS: atom_id res chain seq x y z
N MET A 1 -42.28 20.44 -20.89
CA MET A 1 -42.35 21.20 -22.16
C MET A 1 -43.14 22.47 -21.85
N ILE A 2 -42.47 23.54 -21.41
CA ILE A 2 -43.10 24.81 -21.02
C ILE A 2 -42.40 25.91 -21.82
N ALA A 3 -43.15 26.50 -22.74
CA ALA A 3 -42.71 27.57 -23.61
C ALA A 3 -42.93 28.91 -22.89
N TYR A 4 -41.85 29.65 -22.65
CA TYR A 4 -41.93 31.05 -22.21
C TYR A 4 -41.78 31.94 -23.44
N GLN A 5 -42.88 32.60 -23.80
CA GLN A 5 -43.01 33.49 -24.93
C GLN A 5 -43.00 34.92 -24.40
N THR A 6 -41.82 35.54 -24.38
CA THR A 6 -41.64 36.90 -23.88
C THR A 6 -41.78 37.90 -25.03
N ARG A 7 -42.74 38.80 -24.85
CA ARG A 7 -43.19 39.86 -25.75
C ARG A 7 -42.13 40.97 -25.83
N PHE A 8 -41.60 41.25 -27.02
CA PHE A 8 -40.68 42.36 -27.28
C PHE A 8 -41.47 43.60 -27.75
N GLU A 9 -41.46 44.65 -26.94
CA GLU A 9 -41.98 45.97 -27.31
C GLU A 9 -40.96 46.73 -28.17
N HIS A 10 -41.48 47.38 -29.22
CA HIS A 10 -40.73 48.23 -30.13
C HIS A 10 -40.33 49.55 -29.46
N ALA A 11 -39.02 49.71 -29.20
CA ALA A 11 -38.42 50.99 -28.86
C ALA A 11 -37.67 51.56 -30.08
N SER A 12 -37.97 52.82 -30.40
CA SER A 12 -37.43 53.59 -31.52
C SER A 12 -35.89 53.73 -31.50
N PRO A 13 -35.25 53.90 -32.67
CA PRO A 13 -33.80 53.98 -32.80
C PRO A 13 -33.29 55.34 -32.33
N ILE A 14 -32.81 55.41 -31.09
CA ILE A 14 -32.03 56.56 -30.59
C ILE A 14 -30.66 56.50 -31.26
N GLY A 15 -30.30 57.56 -31.99
CA GLY A 15 -29.05 57.70 -32.72
C GLY A 15 -27.83 57.43 -31.83
N LEU A 16 -27.09 56.37 -32.15
CA LEU A 16 -25.84 56.03 -31.51
C LEU A 16 -24.81 57.14 -31.77
N PRO A 17 -24.27 57.79 -30.72
CA PRO A 17 -23.14 58.70 -30.89
C PRO A 17 -21.95 57.90 -31.44
N LYS A 18 -21.27 58.45 -32.45
CA LYS A 18 -20.03 57.91 -32.99
C LYS A 18 -19.06 57.69 -31.84
N THR A 19 -18.91 56.44 -31.42
CA THR A 19 -17.92 56.05 -30.43
C THR A 19 -16.56 56.25 -31.08
N HIS A 20 -15.87 57.33 -30.71
CA HIS A 20 -14.44 57.44 -30.95
C HIS A 20 -13.79 56.21 -30.32
N SER A 21 -13.22 55.34 -31.16
CA SER A 21 -12.45 54.18 -30.76
C SER A 21 -11.22 54.65 -29.99
N ILE A 22 -11.39 54.94 -28.70
CA ILE A 22 -10.29 55.17 -27.76
C ILE A 22 -9.68 53.78 -27.54
N SER A 23 -8.66 53.47 -28.33
CA SER A 23 -7.76 52.34 -28.12
C SER A 23 -7.04 52.54 -26.78
N ARG A 24 -7.70 52.19 -25.67
CA ARG A 24 -7.07 52.11 -24.35
C ARG A 24 -6.10 50.94 -24.40
N GLU A 25 -4.83 51.24 -24.59
CA GLU A 25 -3.78 50.25 -24.40
C GLU A 25 -3.90 49.67 -22.98
N LEU A 26 -4.05 48.35 -22.89
CA LEU A 26 -4.05 47.67 -21.61
C LEU A 26 -2.73 47.95 -20.86
N PRO A 27 -2.79 48.19 -19.54
CA PRO A 27 -1.61 48.37 -18.71
C PRO A 27 -0.60 47.23 -18.92
N SER A 28 0.69 47.56 -18.96
CA SER A 28 1.78 46.60 -19.18
C SER A 28 1.71 45.37 -18.27
N SER A 29 1.24 45.54 -17.03
CA SER A 29 1.03 44.46 -16.05
C SER A 29 -0.02 43.43 -16.47
N VAL A 30 -1.11 43.85 -17.13
CA VAL A 30 -2.16 42.95 -17.60
C VAL A 30 -1.67 42.12 -18.78
N LYS A 31 -0.92 42.75 -19.70
CA LYS A 31 -0.26 42.05 -20.81
C LYS A 31 0.72 40.98 -20.31
N LEU A 32 1.47 41.28 -19.24
CA LEU A 32 2.39 40.32 -18.61
C LEU A 32 1.64 39.17 -17.94
N TYR A 33 0.58 39.45 -17.18
CA TYR A 33 -0.25 38.43 -16.54
C TYR A 33 -0.82 37.44 -17.56
N HIS A 34 -1.40 37.93 -18.67
CA HIS A 34 -1.92 37.05 -19.71
C HIS A 34 -0.84 36.18 -20.35
N LYS A 35 0.37 36.73 -20.57
CA LYS A 35 1.51 35.94 -21.07
C LYS A 35 1.91 34.84 -20.10
N VAL A 36 1.95 35.12 -18.80
CA VAL A 36 2.26 34.12 -17.77
C VAL A 36 1.17 33.04 -17.72
N GLN A 37 -0.10 33.42 -17.73
CA GLN A 37 -1.21 32.47 -17.72
C GLN A 37 -1.18 31.56 -18.95
N GLN A 38 -0.95 32.13 -20.14
CA GLN A 38 -0.83 31.37 -21.38
C GLN A 38 0.34 30.37 -21.33
N ALA A 39 1.47 30.75 -20.71
CA ALA A 39 2.60 29.85 -20.54
C ALA A 39 2.31 28.71 -19.54
N LEU A 40 1.57 28.98 -18.47
CA LEU A 40 1.11 27.96 -17.53
C LEU A 40 0.19 26.95 -18.21
N ASP A 41 -0.82 27.42 -18.94
CA ASP A 41 -1.77 26.56 -19.65
C ASP A 41 -1.06 25.69 -20.70
N ALA A 42 -0.07 26.26 -21.41
CA ALA A 42 0.75 25.53 -22.37
C ALA A 42 1.60 24.43 -21.71
N LEU A 43 2.17 24.70 -20.53
CA LEU A 43 2.95 23.73 -19.77
C LEU A 43 2.08 22.59 -19.23
N GLU A 44 0.87 22.90 -18.75
CA GLU A 44 -0.10 21.89 -18.32
C GLU A 44 -0.51 20.97 -19.47
N LEU A 45 -0.76 21.54 -20.65
CA LEU A 45 -1.06 20.76 -21.86
C LEU A 45 0.12 19.86 -22.25
N GLN A 46 1.35 20.37 -22.18
CA GLN A 46 2.56 19.59 -22.48
C GLN A 46 2.72 18.43 -21.48
N LYS A 47 2.50 18.67 -20.18
CA LYS A 47 2.53 17.63 -19.15
C LYS A 47 1.52 16.52 -19.43
N LEU A 48 0.30 16.86 -19.84
CA LEU A 48 -0.73 15.89 -20.22
C LEU A 48 -0.32 15.06 -21.44
N ASN A 49 0.27 15.68 -22.45
CA ASN A 49 0.78 14.98 -23.63
C ASN A 49 1.91 13.99 -23.27
N LEU A 50 2.86 14.41 -22.43
CA LEU A 50 3.94 13.52 -21.97
C LEU A 50 3.42 12.33 -21.16
N LEU A 51 2.39 12.53 -20.32
CA LEU A 51 1.75 11.43 -19.60
C LEU A 51 1.07 10.44 -20.54
N ARG A 52 0.41 10.93 -21.59
CA ARG A 52 -0.20 10.11 -22.64
C ARG A 52 0.86 9.32 -23.42
N ASP A 53 1.94 9.96 -23.84
CA ASP A 53 3.01 9.30 -24.60
C ASP A 53 3.76 8.28 -23.76
N ARG A 54 3.99 8.56 -22.47
CA ARG A 54 4.53 7.58 -21.52
C ARG A 54 3.62 6.35 -21.38
N ALA A 55 2.30 6.54 -21.34
CA ALA A 55 1.36 5.42 -21.29
C ALA A 55 1.44 4.55 -22.57
N LYS A 56 1.51 5.17 -23.75
CA LYS A 56 1.70 4.46 -25.03
C LYS A 56 3.03 3.70 -25.08
N LEU A 57 4.13 4.33 -24.66
CA LEU A 57 5.44 3.65 -24.62
C LEU A 57 5.42 2.45 -23.68
N ARG A 58 4.74 2.56 -22.53
CA ARG A 58 4.57 1.43 -21.61
C ARG A 58 3.76 0.29 -22.22
N GLU A 59 2.71 0.60 -22.99
CA GLU A 59 1.92 -0.39 -23.71
C GLU A 59 2.76 -1.11 -24.79
N ILE A 60 3.49 -0.34 -25.60
CA ILE A 60 4.44 -0.87 -26.59
C ILE A 60 5.47 -1.77 -25.89
N HIS A 61 6.11 -1.27 -24.84
CA HIS A 61 7.11 -2.01 -24.08
C HIS A 61 6.56 -3.35 -23.55
N ASN A 62 5.37 -3.33 -22.96
CA ASN A 62 4.71 -4.54 -22.45
C ASN A 62 4.31 -5.53 -23.56
N ARG A 63 4.09 -5.05 -24.78
CA ARG A 63 3.67 -5.86 -25.93
C ARG A 63 4.85 -6.46 -26.71
N TRP A 64 5.96 -5.73 -26.79
CA TRP A 64 7.11 -6.07 -27.66
C TRP A 64 8.30 -6.65 -26.92
N ILE A 65 8.44 -6.39 -25.62
CA ILE A 65 9.37 -7.17 -24.83
C ILE A 65 8.72 -8.52 -24.65
N THR A 66 9.24 -9.51 -25.39
CA THR A 66 9.00 -10.94 -25.18
C THR A 66 8.79 -11.19 -23.70
N PRO A 67 7.70 -11.89 -23.29
CA PRO A 67 7.43 -12.15 -21.89
C PRO A 67 8.73 -12.57 -21.24
N HIS A 68 9.22 -11.75 -20.30
CA HIS A 68 10.50 -11.94 -19.65
C HIS A 68 10.64 -13.43 -19.33
N PRO A 69 11.82 -14.06 -19.48
CA PRO A 69 11.95 -15.51 -19.30
C PRO A 69 11.26 -16.03 -18.01
N ILE A 70 11.22 -15.20 -16.96
CA ILE A 70 10.54 -15.48 -15.70
C ILE A 70 9.01 -15.60 -15.79
N SER A 71 8.34 -14.92 -16.72
CA SER A 71 6.88 -15.03 -16.91
C SER A 71 6.48 -16.20 -17.80
N GLN A 72 7.44 -16.93 -18.36
CA GLN A 72 7.22 -18.20 -19.04
C GLN A 72 7.38 -19.41 -18.10
N LEU A 73 7.84 -19.17 -16.87
CA LEU A 73 7.93 -20.24 -15.88
C LEU A 73 6.53 -20.71 -15.48
N PRO A 74 6.34 -22.02 -15.33
CA PRO A 74 5.17 -22.56 -14.65
C PRO A 74 4.99 -21.92 -13.27
N PRO A 75 3.74 -21.67 -12.83
CA PRO A 75 3.46 -21.02 -11.55
C PRO A 75 4.08 -21.76 -10.35
N GLU A 76 4.29 -23.07 -10.44
CA GLU A 76 4.93 -23.91 -9.42
C GLU A 76 6.42 -23.58 -9.26
N LEU A 77 7.13 -23.33 -10.37
CA LEU A 77 8.54 -22.94 -10.30
C LEU A 77 8.68 -21.52 -9.75
N LEU A 78 7.75 -20.64 -10.11
CA LEU A 78 7.75 -19.27 -9.63
C LEU A 78 7.40 -19.20 -8.12
N SER A 79 6.43 -19.99 -7.66
CA SER A 79 6.13 -20.10 -6.23
C SER A 79 7.32 -20.69 -5.46
N TYR A 80 8.01 -21.68 -6.02
CA TYR A 80 9.23 -22.23 -5.44
C TYR A 80 10.32 -21.15 -5.30
N ILE A 81 10.56 -20.35 -6.34
CA ILE A 81 11.50 -19.22 -6.30
C ILE A 81 11.10 -18.22 -5.21
N PHE A 82 9.81 -17.91 -5.06
CA PHE A 82 9.33 -16.96 -4.05
C PHE A 82 9.66 -17.41 -2.63
N LEU A 83 9.69 -18.72 -2.36
CA LEU A 83 10.08 -19.26 -1.04
C LEU A 83 11.56 -19.04 -0.72
N PHE A 84 12.43 -18.89 -1.71
CA PHE A 84 13.84 -18.51 -1.48
C PHE A 84 14.05 -17.02 -1.30
N VAL A 85 13.17 -16.19 -1.87
CA VAL A 85 13.18 -14.74 -1.66
C VAL A 85 12.74 -14.39 -0.24
N ASP A 86 11.86 -15.21 0.34
CA ASP A 86 11.48 -15.15 1.74
C ASP A 86 12.67 -15.59 2.63
N THR A 87 13.65 -14.70 2.75
CA THR A 87 14.77 -14.82 3.68
C THR A 87 14.24 -14.60 5.09
N ARG A 88 13.54 -15.60 5.61
CA ARG A 88 13.14 -15.68 7.02
C ARG A 88 14.41 -15.43 7.83
N PRO A 89 14.48 -14.36 8.62
CA PRO A 89 15.63 -14.13 9.48
C PRO A 89 15.90 -15.42 10.25
N ASP A 90 17.15 -15.85 10.31
CA ASP A 90 17.55 -16.93 11.21
C ASP A 90 17.41 -16.36 12.64
N PHE A 91 16.18 -16.33 13.17
CA PHE A 91 15.82 -15.66 14.42
C PHE A 91 16.56 -16.25 15.60
N LYS A 92 17.04 -17.49 15.47
CA LYS A 92 17.93 -18.12 16.45
C LYS A 92 19.27 -17.38 16.60
N LYS A 93 19.68 -16.55 15.62
CA LYS A 93 20.94 -15.77 15.65
C LYS A 93 20.74 -14.28 15.83
N ALA A 94 19.52 -13.77 15.64
CA ALA A 94 19.21 -12.39 15.99
C ALA A 94 18.99 -12.31 17.51
N SER A 95 20.09 -12.32 18.26
CA SER A 95 20.09 -12.10 19.70
C SER A 95 19.26 -10.86 20.05
N ALA A 96 18.68 -10.86 21.25
CA ALA A 96 17.92 -9.73 21.79
C ALA A 96 18.67 -8.39 21.63
N GLU A 97 20.01 -8.40 21.58
CA GLU A 97 20.83 -7.23 21.28
C GLU A 97 20.49 -6.53 19.95
N LEU A 98 20.15 -7.24 18.86
CA LEU A 98 19.84 -6.58 17.58
C LEU A 98 18.46 -5.90 17.56
N LEU A 99 17.51 -6.37 18.38
CA LEU A 99 16.19 -5.73 18.52
C LEU A 99 16.30 -4.36 19.20
N PHE A 100 17.26 -4.21 20.12
CA PHE A 100 17.49 -2.96 20.86
C PHE A 100 18.60 -2.08 20.28
N ALA A 101 19.65 -2.65 19.68
CA ALA A 101 20.85 -1.91 19.28
C ALA A 101 20.89 -1.44 17.81
N THR A 102 19.98 -1.89 16.93
CA THR A 102 19.98 -1.41 15.54
C THR A 102 19.38 -0.01 15.42
N PRO A 103 20.09 0.96 14.78
CA PRO A 103 19.60 2.33 14.61
C PRO A 103 18.23 2.38 13.93
N PRO A 104 17.33 3.30 14.35
CA PRO A 104 15.94 3.38 13.87
C PRO A 104 15.79 3.57 12.35
N PHE A 105 16.84 3.98 11.65
CA PHE A 105 16.83 4.15 10.19
C PHE A 105 16.82 2.82 9.41
N PHE A 106 17.26 1.70 10.01
CA PHE A 106 17.13 0.36 9.43
C PHE A 106 15.83 -0.36 9.84
N LYS A 107 14.99 0.28 10.67
CA LYS A 107 13.70 -0.25 11.17
C LYS A 107 12.50 0.20 10.33
N ARG A 108 12.68 0.75 9.11
CA ARG A 108 11.56 0.81 8.15
C ARG A 108 11.22 -0.63 7.79
N GLY A 109 10.09 -1.10 8.31
CA GLY A 109 9.63 -2.48 8.20
C GLY A 109 9.95 -3.01 6.81
N ARG A 110 10.84 -4.01 6.76
CA ARG A 110 11.06 -4.74 5.53
C ARG A 110 9.68 -5.25 5.14
N LEU A 111 9.12 -4.68 4.07
CA LEU A 111 7.88 -5.18 3.50
C LEU A 111 8.10 -6.67 3.29
N GLN A 112 7.24 -7.49 3.89
CA GLN A 112 7.41 -8.93 3.77
C GLN A 112 7.49 -9.30 2.30
N ALA A 113 8.37 -10.23 1.95
CA ALA A 113 8.56 -10.69 0.58
C ALA A 113 7.23 -10.96 -0.16
N PRO A 114 6.21 -11.60 0.44
CA PRO A 114 4.94 -11.86 -0.23
C PRO A 114 4.21 -10.57 -0.65
N VAL A 115 4.29 -9.52 0.16
CA VAL A 115 3.70 -8.22 -0.16
C VAL A 115 4.43 -7.60 -1.35
N VAL A 116 5.76 -7.52 -1.30
CA VAL A 116 6.59 -6.96 -2.38
C VAL A 116 6.35 -7.69 -3.69
N LEU A 117 6.39 -9.02 -3.66
CA LEU A 117 6.18 -9.88 -4.82
C LEU A 117 4.77 -9.69 -5.42
N SER A 118 3.75 -9.46 -4.59
CA SER A 118 2.38 -9.20 -5.04
C SER A 118 2.16 -7.85 -5.77
N HIS A 119 3.14 -6.95 -5.72
CA HIS A 119 3.10 -5.65 -6.40
C HIS A 119 3.86 -5.63 -7.73
N VAL A 120 4.58 -6.71 -8.09
CA VAL A 120 5.38 -6.77 -9.34
C VAL A 120 4.49 -6.84 -10.58
N SER A 121 3.58 -7.81 -10.64
CA SER A 121 2.65 -8.02 -11.76
C SER A 121 1.36 -8.70 -11.30
N THR A 122 0.32 -8.75 -12.14
CA THR A 122 -0.92 -9.47 -11.83
C THR A 122 -0.71 -10.97 -11.69
N GLY A 123 0.16 -11.57 -12.51
CA GLY A 123 0.53 -12.98 -12.39
C GLY A 123 1.27 -13.28 -11.10
N TRP A 124 2.28 -12.46 -10.76
CA TRP A 124 3.02 -12.61 -9.49
C TRP A 124 2.14 -12.39 -8.28
N ARG A 125 1.18 -11.47 -8.36
CA ARG A 125 0.15 -11.30 -7.33
C ARG A 125 -0.66 -12.58 -7.13
N SER A 126 -1.21 -13.17 -8.19
CA SER A 126 -2.00 -14.40 -8.06
C SER A 126 -1.19 -15.51 -7.39
N ILE A 127 0.08 -15.66 -7.78
CA ILE A 127 0.96 -16.71 -7.24
C ILE A 127 1.32 -16.42 -5.79
N ALA A 128 1.78 -15.20 -5.47
CA ALA A 128 2.18 -14.82 -4.12
C ALA A 128 1.00 -14.90 -3.14
N LEU A 129 -0.20 -14.44 -3.54
CA LEU A 129 -1.39 -14.51 -2.70
C LEU A 129 -1.92 -15.95 -2.54
N GLY A 130 -1.75 -16.80 -3.56
CA GLY A 130 -2.21 -18.20 -3.54
C GLY A 130 -1.24 -19.19 -2.89
N THR A 131 0.01 -18.79 -2.66
CA THR A 131 1.03 -19.67 -2.06
C THR A 131 1.00 -19.56 -0.54
N ALA A 132 0.23 -20.44 0.13
CA ALA A 132 0.01 -20.38 1.58
C ALA A 132 1.31 -20.39 2.42
N SER A 133 2.34 -21.11 1.98
CA SER A 133 3.64 -21.20 2.67
C SER A 133 4.40 -19.87 2.74
N MET A 134 4.02 -18.89 1.92
CA MET A 134 4.56 -17.54 2.02
C MET A 134 3.95 -16.71 3.15
N TRP A 135 2.79 -17.13 3.67
CA TRP A 135 2.03 -16.40 4.69
C TRP A 135 2.06 -17.08 6.05
N ASN A 136 2.82 -18.16 6.20
CA ASN A 136 2.90 -18.92 7.44
C ASN A 136 3.93 -18.35 8.44
N TRP A 137 4.73 -17.38 8.01
CA TRP A 137 5.62 -16.58 8.85
C TRP A 137 5.14 -15.13 8.85
N ILE A 138 4.66 -14.65 9.99
CA ILE A 138 4.06 -13.32 10.12
C ILE A 138 4.92 -12.49 11.07
N ASP A 139 5.79 -11.64 10.51
CA ASP A 139 6.53 -10.59 11.24
C ASP A 139 5.90 -9.21 10.95
N VAL A 140 5.28 -8.62 11.96
CA VAL A 140 4.62 -7.31 11.90
C VAL A 140 5.24 -6.40 12.95
N ARG A 141 5.89 -5.32 12.50
CA ARG A 141 6.55 -4.34 13.39
C ARG A 141 6.09 -2.90 13.11
N GLY A 142 5.51 -2.25 14.13
CA GLY A 142 5.33 -0.79 14.23
C GLY A 142 4.28 -0.16 13.29
N GLY A 143 3.76 1.01 13.69
CA GLY A 143 2.75 1.80 12.97
C GLY A 143 1.34 1.25 13.09
N GLU A 144 0.42 1.72 12.23
CA GLU A 144 -0.89 1.10 11.92
C GLU A 144 -0.71 -0.30 11.27
N ALA A 145 0.06 -1.16 11.92
CA ALA A 145 0.00 -2.60 11.82
C ALA A 145 -1.39 -3.05 12.29
N SER A 146 -2.40 -2.77 11.46
CA SER A 146 -3.77 -3.08 11.81
C SER A 146 -3.88 -4.59 12.01
N LEU A 147 -4.51 -5.00 13.11
CA LEU A 147 -4.93 -6.38 13.33
C LEU A 147 -5.64 -6.97 12.10
N SER A 148 -6.29 -6.13 11.28
CA SER A 148 -6.87 -6.55 9.99
C SER A 148 -5.85 -7.11 9.00
N ARG A 149 -4.62 -6.59 8.97
CA ARG A 149 -3.53 -7.13 8.14
C ARG A 149 -3.07 -8.49 8.64
N VAL A 150 -2.88 -8.62 9.96
CA VAL A 150 -2.57 -9.90 10.60
C VAL A 150 -3.65 -10.92 10.28
N GLY A 151 -4.92 -10.56 10.44
CA GLY A 151 -6.06 -11.42 10.08
C GLY A 151 -6.05 -11.83 8.60
N THR A 152 -5.73 -10.90 7.69
CA THR A 152 -5.61 -11.20 6.25
C THR A 152 -4.50 -12.22 5.97
N TRP A 153 -3.35 -12.09 6.63
CA TRP A 153 -2.22 -12.99 6.45
C TRP A 153 -2.48 -14.37 7.07
N LEU A 154 -3.12 -14.40 8.25
CA LEU A 154 -3.61 -15.63 8.87
C LEU A 154 -4.58 -16.37 7.95
N ALA A 155 -5.54 -15.69 7.34
CA ALA A 155 -6.45 -16.31 6.38
C ALA A 155 -5.71 -16.90 5.16
N ARG A 156 -4.69 -16.19 4.64
CA ARG A 156 -3.90 -16.65 3.47
C ARG A 156 -2.97 -17.82 3.77
N SER A 157 -2.54 -17.97 5.01
CA SER A 157 -1.67 -19.07 5.43
C SER A 157 -2.32 -20.47 5.36
N GLY A 158 -3.63 -20.54 5.08
CA GLY A 158 -4.33 -21.79 4.81
C GLY A 158 -4.43 -22.67 6.05
N GLY A 159 -3.89 -23.90 6.00
CA GLY A 159 -3.83 -24.83 7.14
C GLY A 159 -2.43 -25.03 7.71
N LEU A 160 -1.43 -24.27 7.24
CA LEU A 160 -0.02 -24.51 7.57
C LEU A 160 0.32 -24.07 9.00
N PRO A 161 1.37 -24.63 9.61
CA PRO A 161 1.84 -24.15 10.91
C PRO A 161 2.33 -22.69 10.85
N LEU A 162 2.04 -21.92 11.90
CA LEU A 162 2.23 -20.48 11.97
C LEU A 162 3.37 -20.11 12.92
N HIS A 163 4.17 -19.13 12.50
CA HIS A 163 5.16 -18.45 13.32
C HIS A 163 4.83 -16.95 13.35
N LEU A 164 4.52 -16.41 14.53
CA LEU A 164 4.01 -15.05 14.70
C LEU A 164 5.00 -14.20 15.50
N HIS A 165 5.40 -13.06 14.95
CA HIS A 165 6.14 -12.02 15.64
C HIS A 165 5.38 -10.71 15.44
N VAL A 166 4.61 -10.31 16.44
CA VAL A 166 3.71 -9.16 16.33
C VAL A 166 4.09 -8.13 17.39
N LEU A 167 4.51 -6.97 16.94
CA LEU A 167 4.69 -5.79 17.78
C LEU A 167 3.49 -4.85 17.58
N LEU A 168 2.62 -4.81 18.58
CA LEU A 168 1.43 -3.97 18.62
C LEU A 168 1.71 -2.64 19.32
N GLU A 169 0.96 -1.62 18.94
CA GLU A 169 0.89 -0.35 19.67
C GLU A 169 -0.21 -0.42 20.75
N ASP A 170 -0.08 0.35 21.83
CA ASP A 170 -1.05 0.46 22.94
C ASP A 170 -2.50 0.77 22.52
N SER A 171 -2.72 1.20 21.28
CA SER A 171 -4.06 1.51 20.76
C SER A 171 -4.95 0.27 20.56
N HIS A 172 -4.39 -0.94 20.60
CA HIS A 172 -5.15 -2.17 20.41
C HIS A 172 -5.63 -2.77 21.74
N HIS A 173 -6.93 -3.02 21.86
CA HIS A 173 -7.48 -3.70 23.02
C HIS A 173 -7.05 -5.18 23.01
N PRO A 174 -6.61 -5.76 24.15
CA PRO A 174 -6.18 -7.17 24.22
C PRO A 174 -7.21 -8.16 23.67
N SER A 175 -8.50 -7.89 23.87
CA SER A 175 -9.59 -8.73 23.32
C SER A 175 -9.61 -8.77 21.80
N ASP A 176 -9.27 -7.68 21.11
CA ASP A 176 -9.25 -7.66 19.64
C ASP A 176 -8.12 -8.52 19.08
N VAL A 177 -6.98 -8.49 19.76
CA VAL A 177 -5.83 -9.35 19.47
C VAL A 177 -6.22 -10.81 19.67
N ALA A 178 -6.81 -11.14 20.83
CA ALA A 178 -7.28 -12.49 21.13
C ALA A 178 -8.31 -12.97 20.10
N ASN A 179 -9.33 -12.16 19.78
CA ASN A 179 -10.35 -12.49 18.79
C ASN A 179 -9.76 -12.75 17.39
N THR A 180 -8.68 -12.04 17.04
CA THR A 180 -7.99 -12.22 15.76
C THR A 180 -7.17 -13.51 15.73
N LEU A 181 -6.51 -13.86 16.83
CA LEU A 181 -5.55 -14.97 16.88
C LEU A 181 -6.17 -16.31 17.31
N LEU A 182 -7.17 -16.29 18.20
CA LEU A 182 -7.80 -17.50 18.78
C LEU A 182 -8.30 -18.51 17.74
N PRO A 183 -8.94 -18.10 16.62
CA PRO A 183 -9.36 -19.05 15.58
C PRO A 183 -8.21 -19.86 14.97
N TYR A 184 -6.98 -19.38 15.10
CA TYR A 184 -5.77 -19.98 14.53
C TYR A 184 -4.85 -20.62 15.59
N ALA A 185 -5.25 -20.61 16.87
CA ALA A 185 -4.40 -20.99 17.99
C ALA A 185 -3.75 -22.38 17.82
N GLN A 186 -4.50 -23.35 17.30
CA GLN A 186 -4.03 -24.73 17.08
C GLN A 186 -2.90 -24.86 16.07
N ARG A 187 -2.71 -23.85 15.23
CA ARG A 187 -1.67 -23.83 14.17
C ARG A 187 -0.42 -23.07 14.60
N ILE A 188 -0.48 -22.29 15.68
CA ILE A 188 0.62 -21.45 16.13
C ILE A 188 1.69 -22.32 16.79
N GLN A 189 2.88 -22.37 16.19
CA GLN A 189 4.04 -23.10 16.71
C GLN A 189 5.02 -22.20 17.47
N ASP A 190 5.12 -20.95 17.06
CA ASP A 190 5.96 -19.94 17.71
C ASP A 190 5.19 -18.62 17.72
N MET A 191 5.17 -17.95 18.87
CA MET A 191 4.48 -16.68 19.04
C MET A 191 5.28 -15.75 19.95
N GLN A 192 5.63 -14.60 19.41
CA GLN A 192 6.20 -13.48 20.14
C GLN A 192 5.25 -12.29 19.98
N LEU A 193 4.58 -11.94 21.07
CA LEU A 193 3.72 -10.77 21.14
C LEU A 193 4.40 -9.71 22.00
N LEU A 194 4.69 -8.57 21.38
CA LEU A 194 5.27 -7.41 22.05
C LEU A 194 4.23 -6.30 22.01
N ILE A 195 3.95 -5.69 23.15
CA ILE A 195 3.08 -4.51 23.22
C ILE A 195 3.98 -3.32 23.54
N ARG A 196 4.00 -2.36 22.62
CA ARG A 196 4.71 -1.10 22.84
C ARG A 196 3.79 -0.16 23.60
N SER A 197 4.18 0.09 24.85
CA SER A 197 3.59 1.11 25.68
C SER A 197 4.17 2.50 25.51
N ALA A 198 3.36 3.52 25.80
CA ALA A 198 3.81 4.90 25.90
C ALA A 198 5.01 5.07 26.87
N THR A 199 5.12 4.18 27.87
CA THR A 199 6.20 4.17 28.87
C THR A 199 7.37 3.25 28.53
N GLY A 200 7.29 2.41 27.50
CA GLY A 200 8.31 1.40 27.19
C GLY A 200 7.80 0.23 26.34
N ILE A 201 8.60 -0.83 26.19
CA ILE A 201 8.12 -2.08 25.58
C ILE A 201 7.92 -3.07 26.71
N ASP A 202 6.67 -3.43 26.97
CA ASP A 202 6.35 -4.47 27.94
C ASP A 202 6.33 -5.83 27.23
N PHE A 203 7.09 -6.76 27.80
CA PHE A 203 7.00 -8.15 27.38
C PHE A 203 5.84 -8.79 28.12
N LEU A 204 4.83 -9.25 27.38
CA LEU A 204 3.89 -10.21 27.94
C LEU A 204 4.53 -11.60 27.85
N PRO A 205 4.94 -12.23 28.97
CA PRO A 205 5.36 -13.63 28.93
C PRO A 205 4.13 -14.47 28.54
N LEU A 206 4.07 -14.92 27.28
CA LEU A 206 2.92 -15.66 26.77
C LEU A 206 3.19 -17.18 26.80
N LEU A 207 2.40 -17.87 27.63
CA LEU A 207 1.82 -19.22 27.44
C LEU A 207 2.67 -20.27 26.70
N ALA A 208 3.91 -20.50 27.12
CA ALA A 208 4.73 -21.57 26.54
C ALA A 208 4.26 -23.00 26.91
N ASN A 209 3.29 -23.21 27.81
CA ASN A 209 2.99 -24.53 28.39
C ASN A 209 1.52 -24.98 28.30
N ALA A 210 0.82 -24.75 27.19
CA ALA A 210 -0.53 -25.29 27.01
C ALA A 210 -0.59 -26.66 26.28
N SER A 211 0.56 -27.30 26.02
CA SER A 211 0.63 -28.51 25.17
C SER A 211 1.15 -29.77 25.87
N ASP A 212 1.37 -29.76 27.20
CA ASP A 212 1.71 -30.99 27.93
C ASP A 212 0.57 -31.44 28.86
N PRO A 213 -0.38 -32.25 28.36
CA PRO A 213 -1.41 -32.86 29.20
C PRO A 213 -0.91 -34.01 30.08
N SER A 214 0.41 -34.28 30.18
CA SER A 214 0.95 -35.42 30.94
C SER A 214 1.49 -35.11 32.34
N ALA A 215 1.53 -33.83 32.76
CA ALA A 215 2.15 -33.42 34.02
C ALA A 215 1.17 -33.25 35.21
N THR A 216 0.21 -34.16 35.40
CA THR A 216 -0.60 -34.20 36.62
C THR A 216 -0.96 -35.62 37.01
N TYR A 217 0.02 -36.40 37.48
CA TYR A 217 -0.14 -37.51 38.42
C TYR A 217 1.25 -37.99 38.85
N GLN A 218 1.78 -37.40 39.92
CA GLN A 218 2.64 -38.07 40.92
C GLN A 218 2.83 -37.14 42.12
#